data_AF-A0A1E3W7U8-F1
#
_entry.id   AF-A0A1E3W7U8-F1
#
_cell.length_a   1.000
_cell.length_b   1.000
_cell.length_c   1.000
_cell.angle_alpha   90.00
_cell.angle_beta   90.00
_cell.angle_gamma   90.00
#
_symmetry.space_group_name_H-M   'P 1'
#
loop_
_entity.id
_entity.type
_entity.pdbx_description
1 polymer ?
#
loop_
_entity_poly.entity_id
_entity_poly.type
_entity_poly.pdbx_seq_one_letter_code
_entity_poly.pdbx_strand_id
1 'polypeptide(L)'
;MQFLDEAKVFVRAGNGGNGCVSFRREKFIEFGGPNGGDGGKGGDVIVECVANLNTLLDFRYQQHFKAKKGGNGMGQNRTGAAGPTWCSKCRRERKFSTRTGRL
;
A
#
# COMPACT_ATOMS: atom_id res chain seq x y z
N MET A 1 -39.70 2.58 -0.38
CA MET A 1 -38.63 3.44 -0.94
C MET A 1 -37.31 2.72 -0.74
N GLN A 2 -36.59 2.42 -1.83
CA GLN A 2 -35.33 1.68 -1.78
C GLN A 2 -34.19 2.66 -2.00
N PHE A 3 -33.52 3.07 -0.92
CA PHE A 3 -32.35 3.95 -0.98
C PHE A 3 -31.17 3.14 -1.48
N LEU A 4 -30.85 3.28 -2.76
CA LEU A 4 -29.68 2.67 -3.38
C LEU A 4 -28.52 3.68 -3.31
N ASP A 5 -27.73 3.62 -2.23
CA ASP A 5 -26.49 4.40 -2.12
C ASP A 5 -25.39 3.70 -2.94
N GLU A 6 -24.98 4.30 -4.07
CA GLU A 6 -23.78 3.92 -4.82
C GLU A 6 -22.68 4.96 -4.58
N ALA A 7 -21.47 4.51 -4.24
CA ALA A 7 -20.29 5.37 -4.11
C ALA A 7 -19.14 4.80 -4.94
N LYS A 8 -18.49 5.67 -5.71
CA LYS A 8 -17.26 5.32 -6.45
C LYS A 8 -16.06 5.74 -5.62
N VAL A 9 -15.14 4.80 -5.44
CA VAL A 9 -13.92 5.02 -4.66
C VAL A 9 -12.71 4.62 -5.50
N PHE A 10 -11.65 5.42 -5.42
CA PHE A 10 -10.38 5.17 -6.05
C PHE A 10 -9.43 4.59 -5.02
N VAL A 11 -9.07 3.33 -5.22
CA VAL A 11 -8.17 2.60 -4.33
C VAL A 11 -6.85 2.36 -5.04
N ARG A 12 -5.75 2.71 -4.39
CA ARG A 12 -4.41 2.43 -4.89
C ARG A 12 -3.57 1.76 -3.79
N ALA A 13 -3.07 0.57 -4.09
CA ALA A 13 -2.07 -0.10 -3.27
C ALA A 13 -0.76 0.72 -3.22
N GLY A 14 0.00 0.55 -2.13
CA GLY A 14 1.29 1.18 -1.99
C GLY A 14 2.24 0.66 -3.06
N ASN A 15 3.04 1.54 -3.64
CA ASN A 15 4.11 1.09 -4.53
C ASN A 15 5.20 0.40 -3.68
N GLY A 16 5.89 -0.59 -4.27
CA GLY A 16 7.08 -1.19 -3.69
C GLY A 16 8.20 -0.17 -3.50
N GLY A 17 9.04 -0.40 -2.49
CA GLY A 17 10.29 0.32 -2.30
C GLY A 17 11.29 -0.01 -3.41
N ASN A 18 12.22 0.89 -3.68
CA ASN A 18 13.28 0.63 -4.65
C ASN A 18 14.40 -0.15 -3.96
N GLY A 19 15.02 -1.10 -4.67
CA GLY A 19 16.28 -1.72 -4.24
C GLY A 19 17.42 -0.70 -4.26
N CYS A 20 18.42 -0.92 -3.41
CA CYS A 20 19.62 -0.09 -3.36
C CYS A 20 20.77 -0.82 -4.05
N VAL A 21 21.51 -0.13 -4.91
CA VAL A 21 22.81 -0.62 -5.40
C VAL A 21 23.89 0.05 -4.56
N SER A 22 24.54 -0.72 -3.70
CA SER A 22 25.61 -0.25 -2.82
C SER A 22 26.76 -1.24 -2.81
N PHE A 23 27.96 -0.75 -2.54
CA PHE A 23 29.18 -1.53 -2.44
C PHE A 23 29.82 -1.32 -1.07
N ARG A 24 30.39 -2.38 -0.49
CA ARG A 24 31.14 -2.25 0.76
C ARG A 24 32.42 -1.46 0.51
N ARG A 25 32.69 -0.48 1.37
CA ARG A 25 33.94 0.29 1.37
C ARG A 25 34.57 0.17 2.74
N GLU A 26 35.57 -0.68 2.86
CA GLU A 26 36.32 -0.92 4.08
C GLU A 26 37.79 -0.54 3.83
N LYS A 27 38.47 0.03 4.83
CA LYS A 27 39.80 0.65 4.66
C LYS A 27 40.88 -0.30 4.12
N PHE A 28 40.70 -1.61 4.30
CA PHE A 28 41.67 -2.65 3.91
C PHE A 28 41.19 -3.56 2.78
N ILE A 29 40.08 -3.22 2.10
CA ILE A 29 39.51 -4.04 1.02
C ILE A 29 39.34 -3.15 -0.22
N GLU A 30 40.10 -3.46 -1.29
CA GLU A 30 40.11 -2.69 -2.53
C GLU A 30 38.79 -2.78 -3.31
N PHE A 31 38.15 -3.97 -3.32
CA PHE A 31 36.84 -4.19 -3.93
C PHE A 31 35.90 -4.89 -2.95
N GLY A 32 35.07 -4.13 -2.25
CA GLY A 32 34.00 -4.70 -1.46
C GLY A 32 32.83 -5.15 -2.34
N GLY A 33 32.35 -6.37 -2.11
CA GLY A 33 31.20 -6.91 -2.83
C GLY A 33 29.91 -6.07 -2.69
N PRO A 34 28.89 -6.35 -3.51
CA PRO A 34 27.61 -5.63 -3.44
C PRO A 34 26.94 -5.87 -2.08
N ASN A 35 26.54 -4.80 -1.41
CA ASN A 35 25.80 -4.83 -0.14
C ASN A 35 24.50 -4.02 -0.21
N GLY A 36 23.88 -4.01 -1.38
CA GLY A 36 22.59 -3.38 -1.60
C GLY A 36 21.45 -4.18 -0.98
N GLY A 37 20.64 -3.55 -0.13
CA GLY A 37 19.41 -4.15 0.38
C GLY A 37 18.22 -4.00 -0.57
N ASP A 38 17.25 -4.89 -0.43
CA ASP A 38 16.02 -4.90 -1.23
C ASP A 38 15.02 -3.82 -0.80
N GLY A 39 14.14 -3.42 -1.72
CA GLY A 39 13.02 -2.54 -1.44
C GLY A 39 11.89 -3.27 -0.70
N GLY A 40 11.30 -2.60 0.29
CA GLY A 40 10.19 -3.15 1.07
C GLY A 40 8.88 -3.24 0.26
N LYS A 41 8.02 -4.19 0.62
CA LYS A 41 6.69 -4.34 -0.01
C LYS A 41 5.86 -3.06 0.19
N GLY A 42 5.11 -2.66 -0.83
CA GLY A 42 4.10 -1.61 -0.70
C GLY A 42 2.93 -2.05 0.18
N GLY A 43 2.31 -1.11 0.88
CA GLY A 43 1.17 -1.43 1.76
C GLY A 43 -0.05 -1.90 0.97
N ASP A 44 -0.76 -2.88 1.52
CA ASP A 44 -2.01 -3.37 0.96
C ASP A 44 -3.18 -2.44 1.36
N VAL A 45 -4.25 -2.43 0.55
CA VAL A 45 -5.51 -1.77 0.92
C VAL A 45 -6.54 -2.86 1.20
N ILE A 46 -7.02 -2.89 2.44
CA ILE A 46 -8.03 -3.84 2.90
C ILE A 46 -9.31 -3.07 3.21
N VAL A 47 -10.43 -3.63 2.78
CA VAL A 47 -11.76 -3.13 3.15
C VAL A 47 -12.46 -4.23 3.94
N GLU A 48 -12.70 -3.96 5.23
CA GLU A 48 -13.28 -4.91 6.16
C GLU A 48 -14.78 -4.65 6.34
N CYS A 49 -15.59 -5.68 6.18
CA CYS A 49 -17.04 -5.58 6.23
C CYS A 49 -17.63 -5.68 7.66
N VAL A 50 -17.93 -4.54 8.29
CA VAL A 50 -18.51 -4.41 9.63
C VAL A 50 -20.01 -4.07 9.55
N ALA A 51 -20.83 -4.73 10.37
CA ALA A 51 -22.30 -4.55 10.34
C ALA A 51 -22.79 -3.22 10.95
N ASN A 52 -21.94 -2.52 11.70
CA ASN A 52 -22.35 -1.37 12.53
C ASN A 52 -22.30 -0.01 11.80
N LEU A 53 -21.98 0.00 10.50
CA LEU A 53 -21.93 1.21 9.67
C LEU A 53 -23.17 1.25 8.76
N ASN A 54 -24.04 2.24 8.96
CA ASN A 54 -25.32 2.32 8.26
C ASN A 54 -25.24 3.06 6.91
N THR A 55 -24.35 4.06 6.78
CA THR A 55 -24.24 4.95 5.61
C THR A 55 -22.88 4.82 4.91
N LEU A 56 -22.80 5.15 3.62
CA LEU A 56 -21.54 5.26 2.85
C LEU A 56 -20.96 6.69 2.85
N LEU A 57 -21.41 7.55 3.77
CA LEU A 57 -21.01 8.97 3.80
C LEU A 57 -19.49 9.14 3.82
N ASP A 58 -18.76 8.29 4.56
CA ASP A 58 -17.30 8.35 4.67
C ASP A 58 -16.60 8.14 3.32
N PHE A 59 -17.10 7.19 2.51
CA PHE A 59 -16.58 6.91 1.17
C PHE A 59 -16.95 7.99 0.15
N ARG A 60 -17.97 8.82 0.44
CA ARG A 60 -18.35 9.96 -0.38
C ARG A 60 -17.47 11.17 -0.10
N TYR A 61 -17.13 11.42 1.16
CA TYR A 61 -16.23 12.52 1.54
C TYR A 61 -14.77 12.23 1.16
N GLN A 62 -14.32 10.99 1.34
CA GLN A 62 -12.97 10.60 1.00
C GLN A 62 -13.00 9.58 -0.14
N GLN A 63 -12.80 10.06 -1.36
CA GLN A 63 -12.87 9.21 -2.56
C GLN A 63 -11.53 8.53 -2.88
N HIS A 64 -10.41 9.04 -2.35
CA HIS A 64 -9.06 8.59 -2.70
C HIS A 64 -8.42 7.88 -1.50
N PHE A 65 -8.27 6.57 -1.61
CA PHE A 65 -7.62 5.74 -0.61
C PHE A 65 -6.30 5.20 -1.16
N LYS A 66 -5.19 5.63 -0.55
CA LYS A 66 -3.84 5.27 -0.98
C LYS A 66 -3.10 4.63 0.19
N ALA A 67 -2.65 3.39 0.03
CA ALA A 67 -1.75 2.77 0.99
C ALA A 67 -0.34 3.37 0.89
N LYS A 68 0.42 3.29 1.99
CA LYS A 68 1.76 3.87 2.05
C LYS A 68 2.76 3.06 1.21
N LYS A 69 3.75 3.76 0.64
CA LYS A 69 4.87 3.14 -0.08
C LYS A 69 5.70 2.28 0.89
N GLY A 70 6.26 1.18 0.39
CA GLY A 70 7.33 0.46 1.07
C GLY A 70 8.59 1.31 1.20
N GLY A 71 9.36 1.06 2.26
CA GLY A 71 10.67 1.69 2.46
C GLY A 71 11.65 1.26 1.38
N ASN A 72 12.57 2.15 1.00
CA ASN A 72 13.62 1.78 0.06
C ASN A 72 14.68 0.90 0.76
N GLY A 73 15.37 0.06 -0.02
CA GLY A 73 16.56 -0.62 0.45
C GLY A 73 17.67 0.36 0.80
N MET A 74 18.57 -0.05 1.67
CA MET A 74 19.75 0.72 2.06
C MET A 74 21.00 -0.15 1.93
N GLY A 75 22.16 0.49 1.90
CA GLY A 75 23.44 -0.22 1.96
C GLY A 75 23.58 -1.04 3.24
N GLN A 76 24.59 -1.92 3.26
CA GLN A 76 24.81 -2.91 4.32
C GLN A 76 23.71 -3.99 4.40
N ASN A 77 23.15 -4.40 3.25
CA ASN A 77 22.09 -5.42 3.15
C ASN A 77 20.85 -5.10 4.00
N ARG A 78 20.53 -3.82 4.15
CA ARG A 78 19.35 -3.39 4.92
C ARG A 78 18.14 -3.35 4.00
N THR A 79 17.25 -4.31 4.17
CA THR A 79 15.96 -4.36 3.47
C THR A 79 15.04 -3.25 3.94
N GLY A 80 14.34 -2.61 3.00
CA GLY A 80 13.36 -1.58 3.29
C GLY A 80 12.15 -2.13 4.05
N ALA A 81 11.61 -1.33 4.98
CA ALA A 81 10.44 -1.72 5.76
C ALA A 81 9.20 -1.92 4.88
N ALA A 82 8.35 -2.87 5.24
CA ALA A 82 7.05 -3.03 4.59
C ALA A 82 6.18 -1.78 4.83
N GLY A 83 5.51 -1.31 3.79
CA GLY A 83 4.55 -0.22 3.89
C GLY A 83 3.38 -0.65 4.78
N PRO A 84 2.92 0.20 5.71
CA PRO A 84 1.78 -0.14 6.55
C PRO A 84 0.52 -0.32 5.71
N THR A 85 -0.19 -1.40 5.99
CA THR A 85 -1.49 -1.72 5.40
C THR A 85 -2.52 -0.68 5.80
N TRP A 86 -3.28 -0.19 4.84
CA TRP A 86 -4.40 0.69 5.10
C TRP A 86 -5.70 -0.13 5.16
N CYS A 87 -6.42 -0.05 6.27
CA CYS A 87 -7.69 -0.75 6.48
C CYS A 87 -8.83 0.26 6.64
N SER A 88 -9.88 0.12 5.83
CA SER A 88 -11.16 0.80 6.07
C SER A 88 -12.25 -0.19 6.39
N LYS A 89 -13.21 0.24 7.20
CA LYS A 89 -14.40 -0.54 7.53
C LYS A 89 -15.54 -0.14 6.58
N CYS A 90 -16.19 -1.10 5.94
CA CYS A 90 -17.35 -0.93 5.06
C CYS A 90 -18.53 -1.78 5.57
N ARG A 91 -19.76 -1.51 5.15
CA ARG A 91 -20.94 -2.28 5.57
C ARG A 91 -20.99 -3.68 4.92
N ARG A 92 -21.26 -4.73 5.71
CA ARG A 92 -21.24 -6.15 5.30
C ARG A 92 -22.20 -6.54 4.15
N GLU A 93 -23.28 -5.80 3.93
CA GLU A 93 -24.32 -6.15 2.96
C GLU A 93 -24.16 -5.49 1.57
N ARG A 94 -22.97 -4.96 1.25
CA ARG A 94 -22.76 -4.23 -0.02
C ARG A 94 -21.98 -5.05 -1.05
N LYS A 95 -22.47 -5.02 -2.30
CA LYS A 95 -21.77 -5.59 -3.47
C LYS A 95 -20.64 -4.66 -3.89
N PHE A 96 -19.40 -5.16 -3.89
CA PHE A 96 -18.27 -4.48 -4.53
C PHE A 96 -18.24 -4.85 -6.01
N SER A 97 -18.20 -3.83 -6.88
CA SER A 97 -17.97 -4.00 -8.31
C SER A 97 -16.65 -3.32 -8.66
N THR A 98 -15.63 -4.11 -8.96
CA THR A 98 -14.33 -3.60 -9.39
C THR A 98 -14.37 -3.30 -10.88
N ARG A 99 -14.46 -2.02 -11.25
CA ARG A 99 -14.09 -1.58 -12.60
C ARG A 99 -12.58 -1.36 -12.61
N THR A 100 -11.82 -2.40 -12.94
CA THR A 100 -10.39 -2.29 -13.28
C THR A 100 -10.25 -1.53 -14.60
N GLY A 101 -10.34 -0.20 -14.53
CA GLY A 101 -9.84 0.65 -15.59
C GLY A 101 -8.32 0.60 -15.53
N ARG A 102 -7.68 -0.10 -16.48
CA ARG A 102 -6.31 0.24 -16.86
C ARG A 102 -6.36 1.72 -17.29
N LEU A 103 -5.69 2.59 -16.53
CA LEU A 103 -5.22 3.86 -17.07
C LEU A 103 -4.20 3.57 -18.16
#